data_AF-L0J4Q2-F1
#
_entry.id   AF-L0J4Q2-F1
#
_cell.length_a   1.000
_cell.length_b   1.000
_cell.length_c   1.000
_cell.angle_alpha   90.00
_cell.angle_beta   90.00
_cell.angle_gamma   90.00
#
_symmetry.space_group_name_H-M   'P 1'
#
loop_
_entity.id
_entity.type
_entity.pdbx_description
1 polymer ?
#
loop_
_entity_poly.entity_id
_entity_poly.type
_entity_poly.pdbx_seq_one_letter_code
_entity_poly.pdbx_strand_id
1 'polypeptide(L)'
;MIRASRAQNEYRLVVVTGTSGLGLDNAGRRLAESLGSDWSHFAFESYLLAAESDVLGLDTTNNKTLIEFLLGSEPLLEAVWSRAFQTVDSILVDSLKQKNVVLTMHTSWWAPGSTTITPCVNYKLVANARWVPDVVVNLIDDIYDIYYRLSGVGQIFYPYDALALSDEIRTLQRLLDWRLVEFRSTKALATAVSGDTRCPVYLVSVKHPLATLVKLIEGDHRCVYLSHPISEVRRKGVAPEDATLNAVQRVSSLLRREFVLFEPTTIDEYRFRIEDEADDDVPASPSRASLTRRWPALLDLDGSDEQCVTPTPEAFRMLSIETGVEGVRNVSLVKELVRKIDEQINWRDRQLVIQSESLAVITPFSKLDGTVSGGVREEVDLHAKLCGYKELPSVVAVQGRFSGVIYHPKDDERNRGLKAIAAVLIDNLERIPPAGSTLVLDDVLSTAEMLAETLAFATVTDLKRYADSNDLTSQTVTALEDICGIRVRVPNSMPRPDAQNLSYPKWLGIQQVNERKFSRKLVQAFLGYGDEFNLQYELERRTPWAEENEEHFQVIQDPMQPDELANALTETLIGIAGST
;
A
#
# COMPACT_ATOMS: atom_id res chain seq x y z
N MET A 1 17.99 -33.41 -24.81
CA MET A 1 19.11 -34.10 -24.12
C MET A 1 20.26 -33.14 -23.77
N ILE A 2 19.96 -31.90 -23.34
CA ILE A 2 20.84 -31.06 -22.49
C ILE A 2 19.91 -30.21 -21.63
N ARG A 3 19.39 -30.74 -20.52
CA ARG A 3 19.03 -29.91 -19.37
C ARG A 3 20.06 -30.29 -18.32
N ALA A 4 21.21 -29.62 -18.37
CA ALA A 4 22.21 -29.72 -17.33
C ALA A 4 21.50 -29.54 -15.99
N SER A 5 21.72 -30.46 -15.05
CA SER A 5 21.16 -30.33 -13.71
C SER A 5 21.58 -28.97 -13.18
N ARG A 6 20.62 -28.22 -12.63
CA ARG A 6 20.72 -26.90 -11.98
C ARG A 6 21.77 -26.77 -10.86
N ALA A 7 22.61 -27.78 -10.69
CA ALA A 7 23.43 -28.04 -9.52
C ALA A 7 24.75 -27.26 -9.47
N GLN A 8 25.17 -26.48 -10.48
CA GLN A 8 26.53 -25.90 -10.48
C GLN A 8 26.73 -24.56 -11.21
N ASN A 9 25.69 -23.76 -11.47
CA ASN A 9 26.00 -22.36 -11.79
C ASN A 9 26.21 -21.63 -10.47
N GLU A 10 27.48 -21.33 -10.17
CA GLU A 10 27.91 -20.53 -9.03
C GLU A 10 27.33 -19.10 -9.09
N TYR A 11 27.03 -18.63 -10.30
CA TYR A 11 26.57 -17.27 -10.57
C TYR A 11 25.09 -17.20 -10.93
N ARG A 12 24.48 -16.09 -10.53
CA ARG A 12 23.06 -15.78 -10.65
C ARG A 12 22.75 -14.93 -11.86
N LEU A 13 21.58 -15.16 -12.46
CA LEU A 13 21.02 -14.33 -13.53
C LEU A 13 19.69 -13.71 -13.09
N VAL A 14 19.63 -12.38 -13.13
CA VAL A 14 18.41 -11.58 -12.95
C VAL A 14 18.02 -11.00 -14.30
N VAL A 15 16.77 -11.18 -14.70
CA VAL A 15 16.23 -10.50 -15.89
C VAL A 15 15.26 -9.41 -15.45
N VAL A 16 15.50 -8.18 -15.89
CA VAL A 16 14.67 -7.02 -15.59
C VAL A 16 13.99 -6.56 -16.88
N THR A 17 12.66 -6.47 -16.85
CA THR A 17 11.83 -6.07 -17.98
C THR A 17 10.95 -4.89 -17.62
N GLY A 18 10.21 -4.35 -18.58
CA GLY A 18 9.29 -3.23 -18.37
C GLY A 18 9.02 -2.48 -19.67
N THR A 19 8.05 -1.58 -19.69
CA THR A 19 7.74 -0.79 -20.89
C THR A 19 8.83 0.24 -21.17
N SER A 20 8.92 0.75 -22.40
CA SER A 20 9.80 1.88 -22.70
C SER A 20 9.43 3.11 -21.86
N GLY A 21 10.41 3.97 -21.63
CA GLY A 21 10.25 5.13 -20.75
C GLY A 21 10.42 4.81 -19.27
N LEU A 22 10.73 3.58 -18.87
CA LEU A 22 11.08 3.23 -17.48
C LEU A 22 12.57 3.37 -17.15
N GLY A 23 13.42 3.73 -18.13
CA GLY A 23 14.86 3.87 -17.91
C GLY A 23 15.56 2.55 -17.52
N LEU A 24 15.16 1.42 -18.13
CA LEU A 24 15.64 0.08 -17.75
C LEU A 24 17.17 -0.03 -17.73
N ASP A 25 17.88 0.51 -18.72
CA ASP A 25 19.35 0.50 -18.76
C ASP A 25 19.97 1.13 -17.50
N ASN A 26 19.51 2.33 -17.11
CA ASN A 26 19.96 2.99 -15.91
C ASN A 26 19.55 2.24 -14.63
N ALA A 27 18.33 1.70 -14.60
CA ALA A 27 17.84 0.88 -13.49
C ALA A 27 18.70 -0.37 -13.28
N GLY A 28 19.00 -1.10 -14.36
CA GLY A 28 19.82 -2.32 -14.32
C GLY A 28 21.27 -2.06 -13.92
N ARG A 29 21.86 -0.97 -14.41
CA ARG A 29 23.21 -0.54 -14.03
C ARG A 29 23.30 -0.26 -12.53
N ARG A 30 22.41 0.60 -12.01
CA ARG A 30 22.39 0.96 -10.59
C ARG A 30 22.10 -0.24 -9.70
N LEU A 31 21.25 -1.15 -10.17
CA LEU A 31 20.98 -2.41 -9.49
C LEU A 31 22.22 -3.30 -9.40
N ALA A 32 22.93 -3.52 -10.51
CA ALA A 32 24.18 -4.28 -10.51
C ALA A 32 25.25 -3.63 -9.60
N GLU A 33 25.40 -2.31 -9.66
CA GLU A 33 26.30 -1.55 -8.79
C GLU A 33 25.96 -1.74 -7.31
N SER A 34 24.67 -1.71 -6.95
CA SER A 34 24.19 -1.87 -5.58
C SER A 34 24.32 -3.30 -5.06
N LEU A 35 24.27 -4.30 -5.97
CA LEU A 35 24.49 -5.72 -5.65
C LEU A 35 25.99 -6.05 -5.50
N GLY A 36 26.89 -5.17 -5.92
CA GLY A 36 28.35 -5.30 -5.71
C GLY A 36 29.17 -5.67 -6.95
N SER A 37 30.50 -5.72 -6.79
CA SER A 37 31.48 -5.86 -7.90
C SER A 37 31.41 -7.17 -8.68
N ASP A 38 30.77 -8.18 -8.12
CA ASP A 38 30.58 -9.51 -8.71
C ASP A 38 29.38 -9.57 -9.65
N TRP A 39 28.66 -8.45 -9.79
CA TRP A 39 27.56 -8.30 -10.73
C TRP A 39 28.00 -7.54 -11.98
N SER A 40 27.42 -7.89 -13.11
CA SER A 40 27.57 -7.19 -14.39
C SER A 40 26.20 -6.88 -14.97
N HIS A 41 26.08 -5.74 -15.64
CA HIS A 41 24.85 -5.31 -16.30
C HIS A 41 24.99 -5.42 -17.81
N PHE A 42 23.96 -5.98 -18.45
CA PHE A 42 23.82 -6.03 -19.90
C PHE A 42 22.46 -5.47 -20.30
N ALA A 43 22.46 -4.47 -21.19
CA ALA A 43 21.24 -4.00 -21.84
C ALA A 43 21.06 -4.69 -23.19
N PHE A 44 19.96 -5.43 -23.35
CA PHE A 44 19.65 -6.14 -24.59
C PHE A 44 19.57 -5.19 -25.79
N GLU A 45 19.03 -3.99 -25.58
CA GLU A 45 18.83 -2.98 -26.61
C GLU A 45 20.15 -2.51 -27.24
N SER A 46 21.27 -2.59 -26.52
CA SER A 46 22.60 -2.25 -27.04
C SER A 46 23.05 -3.20 -28.17
N TYR A 47 22.42 -4.36 -28.31
CA TYR A 47 22.73 -5.36 -29.34
C TYR A 47 21.81 -5.29 -30.56
N LEU A 48 20.72 -4.50 -30.50
CA LEU A 48 19.75 -4.42 -31.59
C LEU A 48 20.32 -3.76 -32.84
N LEU A 49 21.06 -2.65 -32.71
CA LEU A 49 21.63 -1.95 -33.87
C LEU A 49 22.67 -2.81 -34.60
N ALA A 50 23.54 -3.48 -33.85
CA ALA A 50 24.51 -4.42 -34.43
C ALA A 50 23.82 -5.59 -35.14
N ALA A 51 22.73 -6.10 -34.56
CA ALA A 51 21.92 -7.14 -35.18
C ALA A 51 21.17 -6.65 -36.43
N GLU A 52 20.68 -5.40 -36.45
CA GLU A 52 20.05 -4.80 -37.63
C GLU A 52 21.03 -4.74 -38.80
N SER A 53 22.24 -4.22 -38.56
CA SER A 53 23.28 -4.14 -39.59
C SER A 53 23.64 -5.51 -40.16
N ASP A 54 23.76 -6.53 -39.31
CA ASP A 54 24.04 -7.90 -39.74
C ASP A 54 22.88 -8.50 -40.55
N VAL A 55 21.64 -8.32 -40.12
CA VAL A 55 20.45 -8.83 -40.82
C VAL A 55 20.23 -8.14 -42.18
N LEU A 56 20.47 -6.83 -42.26
CA LEU A 56 20.27 -6.06 -43.49
C LEU A 56 21.49 -6.08 -44.42
N GLY A 57 22.65 -6.60 -43.98
CA GLY A 57 23.91 -6.51 -44.72
C GLY A 57 24.35 -5.06 -44.96
N LEU A 58 24.00 -4.15 -44.05
CA LEU A 58 24.32 -2.72 -44.15
C LEU A 58 25.57 -2.40 -43.34
N ASP A 59 26.41 -1.52 -43.90
CA ASP A 59 27.52 -0.94 -43.15
C ASP A 59 26.98 0.03 -42.09
N THR A 60 27.42 -0.15 -40.84
CA THR A 60 26.92 0.48 -39.60
C THR A 60 27.07 2.02 -39.54
N THR A 61 27.52 2.68 -40.61
CA THR A 61 27.87 4.10 -40.60
C THR A 61 26.67 5.06 -40.63
N ASN A 62 25.46 4.56 -40.91
CA ASN A 62 24.25 5.38 -40.81
C ASN A 62 23.74 5.33 -39.36
N ASN A 63 23.84 6.47 -38.66
CA ASN A 63 23.31 6.72 -37.32
C ASN A 63 21.77 6.68 -37.31
N LYS A 64 21.17 5.52 -37.60
CA LYS A 64 19.74 5.33 -37.40
C LYS A 64 19.43 5.42 -35.92
N THR A 65 18.33 6.10 -35.60
CA THR A 65 17.82 6.09 -34.23
C THR A 65 17.09 4.78 -33.96
N LEU A 66 17.02 4.34 -32.69
CA LEU A 66 16.20 3.19 -32.29
C LEU A 66 14.74 3.36 -32.75
N ILE A 67 14.24 4.59 -32.85
CA ILE A 67 12.89 4.88 -33.35
C ILE A 67 12.75 4.47 -34.82
N GLU A 68 13.73 4.79 -35.66
CA GLU A 68 13.70 4.39 -37.08
C GLU A 68 13.72 2.86 -37.23
N PHE A 69 14.45 2.16 -36.36
CA PHE A 69 14.40 0.71 -36.27
C PHE A 69 12.98 0.21 -35.97
N LEU A 70 12.29 0.80 -34.98
CA LEU A 70 10.94 0.41 -34.57
C LEU A 70 9.84 0.67 -35.61
N LEU A 71 10.13 1.48 -36.63
CA LEU A 71 9.24 1.68 -37.78
C LEU A 71 9.41 0.60 -38.86
N GLY A 72 10.34 -0.33 -38.67
CA GLY A 72 10.53 -1.48 -39.55
C GLY A 72 9.31 -2.42 -39.59
N SER A 73 9.26 -3.28 -40.60
CA SER A 73 8.21 -4.31 -40.68
C SER A 73 8.37 -5.34 -39.56
N GLU A 74 7.25 -5.91 -39.09
CA GLU A 74 7.26 -6.93 -38.04
C GLU A 74 8.22 -8.11 -38.32
N PRO A 75 8.29 -8.69 -39.53
CA PRO A 75 9.26 -9.74 -39.83
C PRO A 75 10.73 -9.30 -39.69
N LEU A 76 11.03 -8.04 -40.03
CA LEU A 76 12.38 -7.49 -39.86
C LEU A 76 12.70 -7.32 -38.37
N LEU A 77 11.77 -6.77 -37.59
CA LEU A 77 11.92 -6.63 -36.14
C LEU A 77 12.16 -7.99 -35.47
N GLU A 78 11.40 -9.02 -35.86
CA GLU A 78 11.58 -10.39 -35.37
C GLU A 78 12.96 -10.96 -35.72
N ALA A 79 13.43 -10.76 -36.95
CA ALA A 79 14.74 -11.23 -37.40
C ALA A 79 15.89 -10.55 -36.64
N VAL A 80 15.82 -9.23 -36.48
CA VAL A 80 16.81 -8.45 -35.73
C VAL A 80 16.82 -8.84 -34.26
N TRP A 81 15.65 -8.94 -33.64
CA TRP A 81 15.54 -9.37 -32.25
C TRP A 81 16.12 -10.78 -32.05
N SER A 82 15.76 -11.71 -32.94
CA SER A 82 16.25 -13.09 -32.91
C SER A 82 17.77 -13.16 -33.01
N ARG A 83 18.36 -12.32 -33.88
CA ARG A 83 19.81 -12.23 -34.04
C ARG A 83 20.47 -11.61 -32.80
N ALA A 84 19.93 -10.52 -32.26
CA ALA A 84 20.40 -9.91 -31.02
C ALA A 84 20.35 -10.91 -29.86
N PHE A 85 19.27 -11.69 -29.74
CA PHE A 85 19.12 -12.71 -28.72
C PHE A 85 20.17 -13.81 -28.79
N GLN A 86 20.50 -14.30 -29.99
CA GLN A 86 21.57 -15.30 -30.15
C GLN A 86 22.94 -14.78 -29.70
N THR A 87 23.21 -13.50 -29.99
CA THR A 87 24.43 -12.82 -29.55
C THR A 87 24.46 -12.70 -28.03
N VAL A 88 23.38 -12.17 -27.43
CA VAL A 88 23.24 -12.02 -25.98
C VAL A 88 23.32 -13.36 -25.27
N ASP A 89 22.64 -14.40 -25.76
CA ASP A 89 22.69 -15.75 -25.20
C ASP A 89 24.13 -16.30 -25.13
N SER A 90 24.96 -16.03 -26.15
CA SER A 90 26.37 -16.42 -26.14
C SER A 90 27.19 -15.64 -25.12
N ILE A 91 27.01 -14.32 -25.05
CA ILE A 91 27.70 -13.45 -24.10
C ILE A 91 27.32 -13.79 -22.66
N LEU A 92 26.04 -14.04 -22.39
CA LEU A 92 25.54 -14.38 -21.06
C LEU A 92 26.10 -15.72 -20.58
N VAL A 93 26.15 -16.74 -21.44
CA VAL A 93 26.75 -18.04 -21.07
C VAL A 93 28.20 -17.91 -20.65
N ASP A 94 28.97 -17.07 -21.33
CA ASP A 94 30.37 -16.84 -20.97
C ASP A 94 30.52 -15.97 -19.72
N SER A 95 29.68 -14.95 -19.57
CA SER A 95 29.69 -14.05 -18.40
C SER A 95 29.27 -14.78 -17.12
N LEU A 96 28.27 -15.65 -17.19
CA LEU A 96 27.77 -16.46 -16.07
C LEU A 96 28.75 -17.55 -15.60
N LYS A 97 29.92 -17.69 -16.25
CA LYS A 97 31.03 -18.50 -15.72
C LYS A 97 31.92 -17.73 -14.75
N GLN A 98 31.76 -16.40 -14.68
CA GLN A 98 32.68 -15.52 -13.98
C GLN A 98 31.99 -14.54 -13.02
N LYS A 99 30.73 -14.17 -13.30
CA LYS A 99 30.01 -13.12 -12.57
C LYS A 99 28.51 -13.36 -12.57
N ASN A 100 27.85 -12.80 -11.56
CA ASN A 100 26.40 -12.62 -11.56
C ASN A 100 26.02 -11.59 -12.62
N VAL A 101 24.82 -11.72 -13.18
CA VAL A 101 24.37 -10.87 -14.28
C VAL A 101 22.98 -10.30 -14.04
N VAL A 102 22.84 -9.00 -14.29
CA VAL A 102 21.56 -8.31 -14.52
C VAL A 102 21.41 -8.08 -16.02
N LEU A 103 20.42 -8.72 -16.64
CA LEU A 103 20.01 -8.47 -18.02
C LEU A 103 18.78 -7.56 -18.03
N THR A 104 18.84 -6.41 -18.67
CA THR A 104 17.66 -5.56 -18.91
C THR A 104 17.18 -5.73 -20.34
N MET A 105 15.85 -5.86 -20.52
CA MET A 105 15.25 -5.95 -21.86
C MET A 105 13.76 -5.60 -21.88
N HIS A 106 13.28 -5.05 -22.99
CA HIS A 106 11.85 -4.98 -23.29
C HIS A 106 11.34 -6.32 -23.85
N THR A 107 10.14 -6.75 -23.45
CA THR A 107 9.49 -7.96 -23.99
C THR A 107 8.43 -7.64 -25.05
N SER A 108 8.02 -6.38 -25.13
CA SER A 108 7.09 -5.85 -26.12
C SER A 108 7.44 -4.42 -26.51
N TRP A 109 7.08 -4.04 -27.73
CA TRP A 109 7.38 -2.72 -28.28
C TRP A 109 6.11 -2.10 -28.85
N TRP A 110 6.06 -0.77 -28.78
CA TRP A 110 5.06 0.01 -29.48
C TRP A 110 5.73 0.86 -30.56
N ALA A 111 5.37 0.58 -31.82
CA ALA A 111 5.83 1.38 -32.96
C ALA A 111 5.04 2.71 -33.04
N PRO A 112 5.71 3.86 -33.19
CA PRO A 112 5.03 5.14 -33.41
C PRO A 112 4.07 5.07 -34.59
N GLY A 113 2.89 5.66 -34.45
CA GLY A 113 1.84 5.63 -35.49
C GLY A 113 1.07 4.30 -35.59
N SER A 114 1.52 3.24 -34.91
CA SER A 114 0.78 1.99 -34.84
C SER A 114 -0.25 1.99 -33.71
N THR A 115 -1.32 1.20 -33.88
CA THR A 115 -2.25 0.85 -32.80
C THR A 115 -1.89 -0.48 -32.14
N THR A 116 -0.96 -1.25 -32.72
CA THR A 116 -0.54 -2.55 -32.20
C THR A 116 0.70 -2.42 -31.31
N ILE A 117 0.66 -3.19 -30.22
CA ILE A 117 1.80 -3.48 -29.36
C ILE A 117 2.29 -4.88 -29.75
N THR A 118 3.55 -4.98 -30.16
CA THR A 118 4.11 -6.22 -30.70
C THR A 118 5.04 -6.86 -29.66
N PRO A 119 4.73 -8.07 -29.18
CA PRO A 119 5.70 -8.86 -28.43
C PRO A 119 6.93 -9.12 -29.33
N CYS A 120 8.13 -8.78 -28.87
CA CYS A 120 9.35 -9.01 -29.65
C CYS A 120 10.02 -10.35 -29.35
N VAL A 121 9.58 -11.03 -28.31
CA VAL A 121 10.23 -12.25 -27.81
C VAL A 121 9.93 -13.44 -28.72
N ASN A 122 10.95 -13.98 -29.36
CA ASN A 122 10.86 -15.27 -30.04
C ASN A 122 10.92 -16.41 -29.00
N TYR A 123 9.77 -16.84 -28.50
CA TYR A 123 9.69 -17.87 -27.45
C TYR A 123 10.31 -19.21 -27.84
N LYS A 124 10.43 -19.54 -29.13
CA LYS A 124 11.14 -20.75 -29.57
C LYS A 124 12.63 -20.63 -29.34
N LEU A 125 13.22 -19.46 -29.54
CA LEU A 125 14.63 -19.21 -29.24
C LEU A 125 14.86 -19.17 -27.74
N VAL A 126 14.00 -18.47 -26.99
CA VAL A 126 14.08 -18.39 -25.53
C VAL A 126 13.96 -19.76 -24.87
N ALA A 127 13.08 -20.64 -25.37
CA ALA A 127 12.95 -22.00 -24.84
C ALA A 127 14.20 -22.87 -25.06
N ASN A 128 15.09 -22.45 -25.96
CA ASN A 128 16.38 -23.08 -26.22
C ASN A 128 17.55 -22.26 -25.67
N ALA A 129 17.30 -21.22 -24.87
CA ALA A 129 18.34 -20.45 -24.22
C ALA A 129 19.20 -21.34 -23.32
N ARG A 130 20.49 -21.03 -23.24
CA ARG A 130 21.47 -21.84 -22.49
C ARG A 130 21.59 -21.43 -21.03
N TRP A 131 20.75 -20.51 -20.58
CA TRP A 131 20.68 -19.97 -19.23
C TRP A 131 19.24 -20.03 -18.73
N VAL A 132 19.08 -20.03 -17.41
CA VAL A 132 17.77 -19.92 -16.75
C VAL A 132 17.89 -18.81 -15.72
N PRO A 133 17.04 -17.77 -15.75
CA PRO A 133 17.07 -16.73 -14.76
C PRO A 133 16.64 -17.27 -13.39
N ASP A 134 17.31 -16.81 -12.35
CA ASP A 134 16.94 -17.09 -10.96
C ASP A 134 15.69 -16.31 -10.56
N VAL A 135 15.55 -15.10 -11.10
CA VAL A 135 14.40 -14.23 -10.89
C VAL A 135 14.18 -13.32 -12.11
N VAL A 136 12.92 -13.06 -12.41
CA VAL A 136 12.50 -12.04 -13.38
C VAL A 136 11.77 -10.93 -12.65
N VAL A 137 12.14 -9.68 -12.92
CA VAL A 137 11.51 -8.49 -12.33
C VAL A 137 10.90 -7.66 -13.45
N ASN A 138 9.59 -7.49 -13.43
CA ASN A 138 8.88 -6.57 -14.32
C ASN A 138 8.70 -5.23 -13.61
N LEU A 139 9.39 -4.21 -14.13
CA LEU A 139 9.27 -2.84 -13.66
C LEU A 139 8.03 -2.17 -14.27
N ILE A 140 7.33 -1.38 -13.45
CA ILE A 140 6.19 -0.56 -13.85
C ILE A 140 6.25 0.84 -13.21
N ASP A 141 5.52 1.79 -13.77
CA ASP A 141 5.37 3.15 -13.24
C ASP A 141 4.03 3.74 -13.66
N ASP A 142 3.67 4.90 -13.13
CA ASP A 142 2.49 5.67 -13.52
C ASP A 142 2.49 6.00 -15.00
N ILE A 143 1.34 5.82 -15.66
CA ILE A 143 1.20 6.13 -17.09
C ILE A 143 1.51 7.59 -17.41
N TYR A 144 1.30 8.51 -16.47
CA TYR A 144 1.62 9.92 -16.65
C TYR A 144 3.13 10.15 -16.73
N ASP A 145 3.91 9.50 -15.88
CA ASP A 145 5.36 9.66 -15.86
C ASP A 145 6.01 8.99 -17.06
N ILE A 146 5.50 7.83 -17.46
CA ILE A 146 5.89 7.17 -18.70
C ILE A 146 5.57 8.06 -19.90
N TYR A 147 4.35 8.61 -19.96
CA TYR A 147 3.95 9.52 -21.02
C TYR A 147 4.88 10.72 -21.13
N TYR A 148 5.15 11.40 -20.01
CA TYR A 148 6.06 12.54 -19.96
C TYR A 148 7.45 12.19 -20.48
N ARG A 149 8.04 11.09 -20.00
CA ARG A 149 9.38 10.67 -20.44
C ARG A 149 9.40 10.31 -21.92
N LEU A 150 8.35 9.67 -22.43
CA LEU A 150 8.22 9.32 -23.85
C LEU A 150 7.82 10.49 -24.76
N SER A 151 7.40 11.62 -24.19
CA SER A 151 7.11 12.87 -24.89
C SER A 151 8.33 13.79 -25.03
N GLY A 152 9.46 13.45 -24.40
CA GLY A 152 10.71 14.22 -24.49
C GLY A 152 11.35 14.22 -25.89
N VAL A 153 12.25 15.17 -26.16
CA VAL A 153 12.93 15.27 -27.46
C VAL A 153 13.59 13.95 -27.86
N GLY A 154 13.28 13.47 -29.07
CA GLY A 154 13.82 12.22 -29.61
C GLY A 154 13.20 10.95 -29.03
N GLN A 155 12.02 11.06 -28.39
CA GLN A 155 11.27 9.94 -27.83
C GLN A 155 10.01 9.60 -28.66
N ILE A 156 9.33 8.52 -28.31
CA ILE A 156 8.25 7.88 -29.09
C ILE A 156 7.07 8.84 -29.38
N PHE A 157 6.74 9.75 -28.46
CA PHE A 157 5.61 10.69 -28.59
C PHE A 157 6.04 12.11 -28.96
N TYR A 158 7.30 12.33 -29.30
CA TYR A 158 7.78 13.64 -29.73
C TYR A 158 7.43 13.92 -31.20
N PRO A 159 7.01 15.15 -31.56
CA PRO A 159 6.76 16.32 -30.70
C PRO A 159 5.40 16.26 -29.97
N TYR A 160 5.42 16.61 -28.68
CA TYR A 160 4.24 16.55 -27.79
C TYR A 160 3.25 17.71 -28.03
N ASP A 161 3.75 18.90 -28.38
CA ASP A 161 2.98 20.16 -28.40
C ASP A 161 1.89 20.26 -29.49
N ALA A 162 1.62 19.17 -30.22
CA ALA A 162 0.69 19.13 -31.35
C ALA A 162 -0.49 18.16 -31.17
N LEU A 163 -0.59 17.43 -30.05
CA LEU A 163 -1.65 16.44 -29.87
C LEU A 163 -2.94 17.08 -29.34
N ALA A 164 -4.06 16.75 -29.96
CA ALA A 164 -5.37 17.03 -29.38
C ALA A 164 -5.54 16.25 -28.08
N LEU A 165 -6.26 16.79 -27.10
CA LEU A 165 -6.51 16.12 -25.81
C LEU A 165 -7.07 14.69 -25.97
N SER A 166 -7.90 14.44 -27.00
CA SER A 166 -8.39 13.09 -27.29
C SER A 166 -7.27 12.09 -27.61
N ASP A 167 -6.21 12.55 -28.27
CA ASP A 167 -5.06 11.72 -28.63
C ASP A 167 -4.12 11.50 -27.46
N GLU A 168 -3.98 12.48 -26.57
CA GLU A 168 -3.33 12.28 -25.26
C GLU A 168 -4.06 11.20 -24.45
N ILE A 169 -5.39 11.30 -24.29
CA ILE A 169 -6.20 10.32 -23.54
C ILE A 169 -6.06 8.92 -24.16
N ARG A 170 -6.16 8.80 -25.49
CA ARG A 170 -5.95 7.52 -26.19
C ARG A 170 -4.54 6.98 -26.00
N THR A 171 -3.54 7.85 -25.95
CA THR A 171 -2.15 7.44 -25.70
C THR A 171 -1.99 6.91 -24.29
N LEU A 172 -2.58 7.56 -23.28
CA LEU A 172 -2.62 7.05 -21.90
C LEU A 172 -3.34 5.69 -21.82
N GLN A 173 -4.46 5.52 -22.52
CA GLN A 173 -5.14 4.22 -22.63
C GLN A 173 -4.24 3.14 -23.26
N ARG A 174 -3.45 3.50 -24.28
CA ARG A 174 -2.49 2.57 -24.91
C ARG A 174 -1.31 2.23 -24.00
N LEU A 175 -0.83 3.17 -23.19
CA LEU A 175 0.21 2.89 -22.19
C LEU A 175 -0.26 1.86 -21.16
N LEU A 176 -1.52 1.92 -20.75
CA LEU A 176 -2.14 0.89 -19.92
C LEU A 176 -2.11 -0.47 -20.65
N ASP A 177 -2.59 -0.52 -21.89
CA ASP A 177 -2.61 -1.76 -22.68
C ASP A 177 -1.18 -2.32 -22.89
N TRP A 178 -0.19 -1.46 -23.15
CA TRP A 178 1.22 -1.84 -23.31
C TRP A 178 1.80 -2.44 -22.03
N ARG A 179 1.57 -1.81 -20.87
CA ARG A 179 2.00 -2.36 -19.57
C ARG A 179 1.51 -3.80 -19.35
N LEU A 180 0.24 -4.06 -19.71
CA LEU A 180 -0.34 -5.39 -19.57
C LEU A 180 0.29 -6.42 -20.54
N VAL A 181 0.53 -6.03 -21.79
CA VAL A 181 1.20 -6.88 -22.79
C VAL A 181 2.64 -7.18 -22.38
N GLU A 182 3.37 -6.19 -21.87
CA GLU A 182 4.73 -6.32 -21.35
C GLU A 182 4.78 -7.32 -20.20
N PHE A 183 3.91 -7.20 -19.20
CA PHE A 183 3.89 -8.12 -18.07
C PHE A 183 3.52 -9.55 -18.49
N ARG A 184 2.55 -9.72 -19.39
CA ARG A 184 2.17 -11.04 -19.91
C ARG A 184 3.32 -11.68 -20.69
N SER A 185 4.00 -10.90 -21.54
CA SER A 185 5.16 -11.34 -22.30
C SER A 185 6.33 -11.68 -21.39
N THR A 186 6.51 -10.95 -20.29
CA THR A 186 7.50 -11.25 -19.24
C THR A 186 7.23 -12.60 -18.57
N LYS A 187 5.98 -12.90 -18.21
CA LYS A 187 5.61 -14.22 -17.66
C LYS A 187 5.81 -15.34 -18.67
N ALA A 188 5.49 -15.09 -19.93
CA ALA A 188 5.72 -16.05 -21.02
C ALA A 188 7.22 -16.29 -21.25
N LEU A 189 8.05 -15.23 -21.22
CA LEU A 189 9.51 -15.31 -21.28
C LEU A 189 10.04 -16.20 -20.17
N ALA A 190 9.68 -15.90 -18.91
CA ALA A 190 10.11 -16.66 -17.73
C ALA A 190 9.72 -18.15 -17.85
N THR A 191 8.49 -18.43 -18.26
CA THR A 191 8.00 -19.81 -18.46
C THR A 191 8.75 -20.53 -19.59
N ALA A 192 8.99 -19.84 -20.72
CA ALA A 192 9.67 -20.42 -21.86
C ALA A 192 11.11 -20.81 -21.51
N VAL A 193 11.84 -19.91 -20.84
CA VAL A 193 13.25 -20.15 -20.49
C VAL A 193 13.41 -21.18 -19.36
N SER A 194 12.50 -21.19 -18.38
CA SER A 194 12.62 -22.07 -17.21
C SER A 194 12.04 -23.47 -17.44
N GLY A 195 11.20 -23.63 -18.47
CA GLY A 195 10.52 -24.88 -18.77
C GLY A 195 9.65 -25.33 -17.61
N ASP A 196 9.91 -26.53 -17.07
CA ASP A 196 9.15 -27.08 -15.93
C ASP A 196 9.61 -26.51 -14.58
N THR A 197 10.74 -25.80 -14.56
CA THR A 197 11.24 -25.17 -13.35
C THR A 197 10.49 -23.87 -13.13
N ARG A 198 9.99 -23.63 -11.92
CA ARG A 198 9.35 -22.33 -11.60
C ARG A 198 10.43 -21.26 -11.49
N CYS A 199 10.41 -20.28 -12.39
CA CYS A 199 11.13 -19.02 -12.26
C CYS A 199 10.19 -17.97 -11.64
N PRO A 200 10.52 -17.37 -10.49
CA PRO A 200 9.69 -16.33 -9.90
C PRO A 200 9.69 -15.07 -10.77
N VAL A 201 8.50 -14.49 -10.95
CA VAL A 201 8.29 -13.22 -11.66
C VAL A 201 7.68 -12.23 -10.68
N TYR A 202 8.37 -11.14 -10.40
CA TYR A 202 7.89 -10.08 -9.51
C TYR A 202 7.49 -8.84 -10.30
N LEU A 203 6.39 -8.21 -9.89
CA LEU A 203 5.96 -6.91 -10.37
C LEU A 203 6.44 -5.84 -9.38
N VAL A 204 7.21 -4.85 -9.83
CA VAL A 204 7.82 -3.85 -8.94
C VAL A 204 7.70 -2.46 -9.54
N SER A 205 7.23 -1.48 -8.76
CA SER A 205 7.28 -0.07 -9.16
C SER A 205 8.72 0.44 -9.22
N VAL A 206 9.05 1.25 -10.23
CA VAL A 206 10.33 1.96 -10.30
C VAL A 206 10.51 3.02 -9.21
N LYS A 207 9.44 3.34 -8.47
CA LYS A 207 9.43 4.26 -7.34
C LYS A 207 9.69 3.59 -6.01
N HIS A 208 9.79 2.26 -5.98
CA HIS A 208 10.36 1.61 -4.81
C HIS A 208 11.83 2.01 -4.63
N PRO A 209 12.30 2.05 -3.37
CA PRO A 209 13.73 2.16 -3.11
C PRO A 209 14.52 1.05 -3.80
N LEU A 210 15.71 1.38 -4.29
CA LEU A 210 16.61 0.39 -4.89
C LEU A 210 16.96 -0.74 -3.92
N ALA A 211 17.04 -0.45 -2.62
CA ALA A 211 17.24 -1.42 -1.56
C ALA A 211 16.16 -2.52 -1.55
N THR A 212 14.91 -2.19 -1.89
CA THR A 212 13.83 -3.19 -2.02
C THR A 212 14.14 -4.20 -3.11
N LEU A 213 14.68 -3.76 -4.26
CA LEU A 213 15.06 -4.66 -5.36
C LEU A 213 16.29 -5.50 -5.00
N VAL A 214 17.27 -4.92 -4.31
CA VAL A 214 18.46 -5.64 -3.83
C VAL A 214 18.04 -6.79 -2.91
N LYS A 215 17.23 -6.50 -1.87
CA LYS A 215 16.70 -7.53 -0.95
C LYS A 215 15.89 -8.61 -1.65
N LEU A 216 15.08 -8.20 -2.64
CA LEU A 216 14.28 -9.13 -3.44
C LEU A 216 15.14 -10.09 -4.24
N ILE A 217 16.25 -9.61 -4.81
CA ILE A 217 17.18 -10.41 -5.59
C ILE A 217 18.01 -11.30 -4.67
N GLU A 218 18.53 -10.79 -3.57
CA GLU A 218 19.30 -11.59 -2.61
C GLU A 218 18.49 -12.78 -2.10
N GLY A 219 17.19 -12.59 -1.85
CA GLY A 219 16.21 -13.67 -1.64
C GLY A 219 16.18 -14.25 -0.23
N ASP A 220 16.85 -13.60 0.71
CA ASP A 220 16.88 -13.92 2.15
C ASP A 220 15.78 -13.19 2.95
N HIS A 221 15.10 -12.24 2.31
CA HIS A 221 14.03 -11.44 2.91
C HIS A 221 12.64 -11.93 2.51
N ARG A 222 11.69 -11.84 3.45
CA ARG A 222 10.27 -12.10 3.17
C ARG A 222 9.64 -10.94 2.44
N CYS A 223 8.71 -11.26 1.54
CA CYS A 223 7.89 -10.27 0.84
C CYS A 223 6.64 -9.90 1.65
N VAL A 224 6.43 -8.62 1.89
CA VAL A 224 5.28 -8.06 2.62
C VAL A 224 4.55 -7.08 1.73
N TYR A 225 3.23 -7.22 1.60
CA TYR A 225 2.37 -6.20 1.01
C TYR A 225 1.81 -5.30 2.11
N LEU A 226 1.89 -3.97 1.91
CA LEU A 226 1.33 -2.99 2.83
C LEU A 226 -0.01 -2.46 2.31
N SER A 227 -1.10 -2.95 2.89
CA SER A 227 -2.48 -2.55 2.60
C SER A 227 -2.92 -1.40 3.51
N HIS A 228 -3.53 -0.36 2.94
CA HIS A 228 -4.09 0.76 3.68
C HIS A 228 -5.10 1.56 2.83
N PRO A 229 -6.01 2.35 3.41
CA PRO A 229 -7.02 3.11 2.66
C PRO A 229 -6.39 4.31 1.94
N ILE A 230 -6.23 4.21 0.62
CA ILE A 230 -5.67 5.28 -0.21
C ILE A 230 -6.75 6.30 -0.62
N SER A 231 -7.86 5.80 -1.18
CA SER A 231 -8.89 6.64 -1.80
C SER A 231 -9.57 7.59 -0.81
N GLU A 232 -9.67 7.22 0.47
CA GLU A 232 -10.24 8.10 1.50
C GLU A 232 -9.34 9.29 1.80
N VAL A 233 -8.04 9.05 2.04
CA VAL A 233 -7.07 10.12 2.30
C VAL A 233 -6.99 11.07 1.10
N ARG A 234 -7.11 10.55 -0.13
CA ARG A 234 -7.19 11.39 -1.34
C ARG A 234 -8.43 12.27 -1.39
N ARG A 235 -9.61 11.71 -1.08
CA ARG A 235 -10.87 12.48 -1.10
C ARG A 235 -10.85 13.66 -0.13
N LYS A 236 -10.17 13.52 1.01
CA LYS A 236 -9.99 14.58 2.02
C LYS A 236 -8.96 15.64 1.62
N GLY A 237 -8.19 15.39 0.55
CA GLY A 237 -6.98 16.13 0.23
C GLY A 237 -5.82 15.59 1.06
N VAL A 238 -4.71 15.24 0.40
CA VAL A 238 -3.54 14.74 1.10
C VAL A 238 -2.85 15.91 1.81
N ALA A 239 -3.12 16.03 3.11
CA ALA A 239 -2.47 16.98 4.00
C ALA A 239 -1.26 16.29 4.69
N PRO A 240 -0.11 16.97 4.85
CA PRO A 240 1.03 16.41 5.59
C PRO A 240 0.69 16.00 7.02
N GLU A 241 -0.29 16.66 7.65
CA GLU A 241 -0.73 16.36 9.01
C GLU A 241 -1.71 15.16 9.08
N ASP A 242 -2.06 14.52 7.95
CA ASP A 242 -2.99 13.39 7.96
C ASP A 242 -2.43 12.22 8.78
N ALA A 243 -3.17 11.82 9.82
CA ALA A 243 -2.73 10.78 10.75
C ALA A 243 -2.55 9.41 10.07
N THR A 244 -3.34 9.11 9.04
CA THR A 244 -3.23 7.85 8.29
C THR A 244 -1.98 7.87 7.43
N LEU A 245 -1.70 8.97 6.73
CA LEU A 245 -0.45 9.15 5.98
C LEU A 245 0.79 8.96 6.88
N ASN A 246 0.80 9.63 8.03
CA ASN A 246 1.90 9.54 9.01
C ASN A 246 2.07 8.12 9.58
N ALA A 247 0.96 7.41 9.82
CA ALA A 247 1.01 6.02 10.25
C ALA A 247 1.58 5.10 9.16
N VAL A 248 1.14 5.28 7.91
CA VAL A 248 1.64 4.51 6.76
C VAL A 248 3.13 4.73 6.56
N GLN A 249 3.60 5.98 6.59
CA GLN A 249 5.03 6.31 6.46
C GLN A 249 5.86 5.64 7.55
N ARG A 250 5.46 5.77 8.82
CA ARG A 250 6.18 5.18 9.95
C ARG A 250 6.29 3.66 9.83
N VAL A 251 5.17 2.99 9.55
CA VAL A 251 5.15 1.53 9.44
C VAL A 251 5.91 1.06 8.20
N SER A 252 5.79 1.78 7.08
CA SER A 252 6.56 1.51 5.86
C SER A 252 8.06 1.53 6.14
N SER A 253 8.59 2.60 6.75
CA SER A 253 10.01 2.70 7.10
C SER A 253 10.48 1.56 8.01
N LEU A 254 9.66 1.14 8.98
CA LEU A 254 9.99 -0.01 9.85
C LEU A 254 10.02 -1.33 9.07
N LEU A 255 9.04 -1.56 8.20
CA LEU A 255 8.95 -2.80 7.42
C LEU A 255 10.06 -2.89 6.38
N ARG A 256 10.40 -1.80 5.68
CA ARG A 256 11.47 -1.76 4.67
C ARG A 256 12.82 -2.19 5.23
N ARG A 257 13.09 -1.96 6.52
CA ARG A 257 14.37 -2.36 7.15
C ARG A 257 14.56 -3.87 7.17
N GLU A 258 13.52 -4.64 7.45
CA GLU A 258 13.62 -6.10 7.64
C GLU A 258 13.07 -6.92 6.45
N PHE A 259 12.23 -6.33 5.59
CA PHE A 259 11.46 -7.03 4.56
C PHE A 259 11.60 -6.42 3.17
N VAL A 260 11.25 -7.21 2.14
CA VAL A 260 10.90 -6.67 0.83
C VAL A 260 9.48 -6.13 0.93
N LEU A 261 9.33 -4.81 0.93
CA LEU A 261 8.04 -4.16 1.08
C LEU A 261 7.45 -3.76 -0.28
N PHE A 262 6.26 -4.26 -0.59
CA PHE A 262 5.44 -3.81 -1.71
C PHE A 262 4.36 -2.86 -1.23
N GLU A 263 4.21 -1.74 -1.93
CA GLU A 263 3.39 -0.62 -1.49
C GLU A 263 2.56 -0.08 -2.66
N PRO A 264 1.23 -0.12 -2.56
CA PRO A 264 0.35 0.30 -3.65
C PRO A 264 0.48 1.80 -3.99
N THR A 265 0.94 2.61 -3.04
CA THR A 265 1.16 4.06 -3.21
C THR A 265 2.35 4.41 -4.07
N THR A 266 3.23 3.45 -4.39
CA THR A 266 4.35 3.69 -5.31
C THR A 266 3.90 3.87 -6.76
N ILE A 267 2.63 3.65 -7.08
CA ILE A 267 2.04 3.90 -8.40
C ILE A 267 0.70 4.59 -8.18
N ASP A 268 0.71 5.90 -8.32
CA ASP A 268 -0.44 6.77 -8.12
C ASP A 268 -1.02 7.30 -9.44
N GLU A 269 -1.80 6.44 -10.10
CA GLU A 269 -2.46 6.75 -11.37
C GLU A 269 -3.96 7.10 -11.23
N TYR A 270 -4.64 6.74 -10.13
CA TYR A 270 -6.03 7.16 -9.88
C TYR A 270 -6.11 8.60 -9.38
N ARG A 271 -5.92 9.55 -10.29
CA ARG A 271 -5.81 10.98 -9.95
C ARG A 271 -6.91 11.84 -10.56
N PHE A 272 -7.76 11.32 -11.43
CA PHE A 272 -8.81 12.12 -12.04
C PHE A 272 -9.93 12.48 -11.05
N ARG A 273 -10.27 13.77 -10.98
CA ARG A 273 -11.51 14.28 -10.41
C ARG A 273 -12.38 14.74 -11.56
N ILE A 274 -13.58 14.17 -11.67
CA ILE A 274 -14.61 14.61 -12.61
C ILE A 274 -15.66 15.33 -11.78
N GLU A 275 -15.76 16.64 -11.97
CA GLU A 275 -16.82 17.44 -11.37
C GLU A 275 -18.06 17.27 -12.26
N ASP A 276 -18.95 16.35 -11.85
CA ASP A 276 -20.29 16.26 -12.42
C ASP A 276 -21.10 17.41 -11.78
N GLU A 277 -21.41 18.45 -12.55
CA GLU A 277 -22.28 19.54 -12.08
C GLU A 277 -23.69 19.00 -11.85
N ALA A 278 -24.07 18.90 -10.58
CA ALA A 278 -25.45 18.81 -10.14
C ALA A 278 -25.66 19.89 -9.08
N ASP A 279 -25.55 21.15 -9.51
CA ASP A 279 -26.22 22.24 -8.82
C ASP A 279 -27.37 22.64 -9.73
N ASP A 280 -28.60 22.25 -9.37
CA ASP A 280 -29.80 22.32 -10.23
C ASP A 280 -30.11 23.75 -10.73
N ASP A 281 -29.46 24.78 -10.16
CA ASP A 281 -29.69 26.20 -10.44
C ASP A 281 -28.64 26.87 -11.34
N VAL A 282 -27.56 26.16 -11.76
CA VAL A 282 -26.53 26.73 -12.66
C VAL A 282 -26.65 26.12 -14.05
N PRO A 283 -26.78 26.93 -15.13
CA PRO A 283 -26.81 26.40 -16.49
C PRO A 283 -25.56 25.57 -16.76
N ALA A 284 -25.76 24.27 -17.04
CA ALA A 284 -24.74 23.24 -17.25
C ALA A 284 -23.41 23.78 -17.82
N SER A 285 -22.46 24.10 -16.96
CA SER A 285 -21.07 24.24 -17.39
C SER A 285 -20.56 22.85 -17.77
N PRO A 286 -19.66 22.78 -18.76
CA PRO A 286 -19.07 21.53 -19.18
C PRO A 286 -18.34 20.86 -18.00
N SER A 287 -18.60 19.57 -17.76
CA SER A 287 -17.93 18.81 -16.72
C SER A 287 -16.42 19.00 -16.82
N ARG A 288 -15.80 19.39 -15.71
CA ARG A 288 -14.36 19.60 -15.64
C ARG A 288 -13.70 18.32 -15.14
N ALA A 289 -12.69 17.86 -15.87
CA ALA A 289 -11.77 16.84 -15.41
C ALA A 289 -10.49 17.52 -14.94
N SER A 290 -9.96 17.15 -13.79
CA SER A 290 -8.67 17.63 -13.29
C SER A 290 -7.87 16.49 -12.65
N LEU A 291 -6.55 16.64 -12.51
CA LEU A 291 -5.74 15.71 -11.74
C LEU A 291 -5.60 16.20 -10.29
N THR A 292 -5.84 15.31 -9.34
CA THR A 292 -5.60 15.53 -7.91
C THR A 292 -4.10 15.44 -7.59
N ARG A 293 -3.71 15.91 -6.40
CA ARG A 293 -2.32 15.80 -5.93
C ARG A 293 -1.91 14.33 -5.79
N ARG A 294 -0.62 14.06 -6.02
CA ARG A 294 -0.06 12.73 -5.78
C ARG A 294 -0.04 12.40 -4.30
N TRP A 295 -0.10 11.11 -3.99
CA TRP A 295 0.38 10.58 -2.74
C TRP A 295 1.83 11.05 -2.54
N PRO A 296 2.16 11.70 -1.41
CA PRO A 296 3.51 12.11 -1.11
C PRO A 296 4.45 10.93 -1.28
N ALA A 297 5.55 11.15 -2.01
CA ALA A 297 6.62 10.17 -2.04
C ALA A 297 6.94 9.79 -0.60
N LEU A 298 7.04 8.49 -0.34
CA LEU A 298 7.45 7.98 0.95
C LEU A 298 8.94 8.24 1.10
N LEU A 299 9.28 9.51 1.33
CA LEU A 299 10.60 9.93 1.76
C LEU A 299 10.87 9.23 3.08
N ASP A 300 12.05 8.62 3.20
CA ASP A 300 12.46 8.15 4.51
C ASP A 300 12.49 9.36 5.46
N LEU A 301 11.84 9.20 6.61
CA LEU A 301 11.85 10.18 7.70
C LEU A 301 13.29 10.55 8.13
N ASP A 302 14.24 9.67 7.79
CA ASP A 302 15.65 9.76 8.14
C ASP A 302 16.44 10.69 7.19
N GLY A 303 15.81 11.21 6.12
CA GLY A 303 16.45 12.14 5.17
C GLY A 303 17.53 11.50 4.30
N SER A 304 17.67 10.18 4.33
CA SER A 304 18.43 9.45 3.33
C SER A 304 17.70 9.57 2.00
N ASP A 305 18.37 10.14 1.01
CA ASP A 305 17.98 10.00 -0.40
C ASP A 305 18.11 8.52 -0.78
N GLU A 306 17.15 7.69 -0.33
CA GLU A 306 17.00 6.35 -0.85
C GLU A 306 16.67 6.51 -2.34
N GLN A 307 17.70 6.21 -3.09
CA GLN A 307 17.78 6.42 -4.50
C GLN A 307 16.75 5.48 -5.16
N CYS A 308 15.57 5.97 -5.55
CA CYS A 308 14.56 5.20 -6.29
C CYS A 308 15.17 4.55 -7.54
N VAL A 309 14.61 3.45 -8.03
CA VAL A 309 15.11 2.74 -9.24
C VAL A 309 15.21 3.69 -10.43
N THR A 310 14.22 4.57 -10.60
CA THR A 310 14.33 5.76 -11.45
C THR A 310 13.79 7.01 -10.76
N PRO A 311 14.47 8.16 -10.89
CA PRO A 311 13.98 9.42 -10.31
C PRO A 311 12.65 9.81 -10.96
N THR A 312 11.73 10.32 -10.14
CA THR A 312 10.46 10.88 -10.62
C THR A 312 10.75 12.28 -11.18
N PRO A 313 10.24 12.64 -12.38
CA PRO A 313 10.36 14.01 -12.86
C PRO A 313 9.70 14.99 -11.87
N GLU A 314 10.45 15.95 -11.34
CA GLU A 314 9.96 16.96 -10.36
C GLU A 314 8.90 17.90 -10.94
N ALA A 315 8.78 18.00 -12.27
CA ALA A 315 7.95 18.99 -12.94
C ALA A 315 7.01 18.33 -13.95
N PHE A 316 5.98 17.65 -13.47
CA PHE A 316 4.81 17.44 -14.32
C PHE A 316 4.05 18.78 -14.42
N ARG A 317 4.42 19.60 -15.42
CA ARG A 317 3.48 20.60 -15.96
C ARG A 317 2.25 19.81 -16.39
N MET A 318 1.13 20.18 -15.79
CA MET A 318 -0.14 19.46 -15.86
C MET A 318 -0.48 19.11 -17.29
N LEU A 319 -1.16 17.97 -17.49
CA LEU A 319 -1.85 17.71 -18.75
C LEU A 319 -2.63 18.96 -19.15
N SER A 320 -2.71 19.24 -20.45
CA SER A 320 -3.51 20.30 -21.08
C SER A 320 -4.93 20.43 -20.49
N ILE A 321 -5.42 19.35 -19.89
CA ILE A 321 -6.62 19.18 -19.05
C ILE A 321 -6.83 20.31 -18.03
N GLU A 322 -5.79 20.87 -17.40
CA GLU A 322 -5.98 21.93 -16.39
C GLU A 322 -6.17 23.34 -16.98
N THR A 323 -5.85 23.56 -18.26
CA THR A 323 -5.76 24.93 -18.81
C THR A 323 -7.08 25.55 -19.29
N GLY A 324 -8.21 24.84 -19.19
CA GLY A 324 -9.53 25.46 -19.26
C GLY A 324 -9.92 26.18 -20.56
N VAL A 325 -9.20 25.99 -21.68
CA VAL A 325 -9.46 26.77 -22.91
C VAL A 325 -10.60 26.21 -23.76
N GLU A 326 -10.87 24.91 -23.74
CA GLU A 326 -12.11 24.36 -24.30
C GLU A 326 -12.52 23.18 -23.42
N GLY A 327 -13.70 23.26 -22.79
CA GLY A 327 -14.23 22.19 -21.96
C GLY A 327 -14.08 20.85 -22.67
N VAL A 328 -13.61 19.84 -21.95
CA VAL A 328 -13.35 18.50 -22.50
C VAL A 328 -14.65 17.98 -23.10
N ARG A 329 -14.87 18.20 -24.41
CA ARG A 329 -16.06 17.72 -25.13
C ARG A 329 -16.18 16.19 -25.11
N ASN A 330 -15.13 15.51 -24.66
CA ASN A 330 -15.04 14.06 -24.53
C ASN A 330 -14.94 13.59 -23.07
N VAL A 331 -15.84 14.06 -22.20
CA VAL A 331 -16.00 13.49 -20.83
C VAL A 331 -16.11 11.97 -20.87
N SER A 332 -16.73 11.42 -21.92
CA SER A 332 -16.80 9.97 -22.17
C SER A 332 -15.43 9.29 -22.27
N LEU A 333 -14.47 9.88 -23.00
CA LEU A 333 -13.11 9.33 -23.12
C LEU A 333 -12.36 9.38 -21.78
N VAL A 334 -12.54 10.45 -21.00
CA VAL A 334 -11.96 10.54 -19.66
C VAL A 334 -12.58 9.49 -18.74
N LYS A 335 -13.92 9.34 -18.72
CA LYS A 335 -14.61 8.31 -17.95
C LYS A 335 -14.14 6.90 -18.34
N GLU A 336 -13.91 6.65 -19.64
CA GLU A 336 -13.34 5.38 -20.11
C GLU A 336 -11.89 5.17 -19.64
N LEU A 337 -11.03 6.19 -19.72
CA LEU A 337 -9.67 6.13 -19.19
C LEU A 337 -9.68 5.84 -17.68
N VAL A 338 -10.51 6.54 -16.91
CA VAL A 338 -10.65 6.32 -15.45
C VAL A 338 -11.09 4.90 -15.14
N ARG A 339 -12.07 4.35 -15.88
CA ARG A 339 -12.48 2.95 -15.73
C ARG A 339 -11.32 1.99 -16.02
N LYS A 340 -10.55 2.21 -17.10
CA LYS A 340 -9.38 1.39 -17.42
C LYS A 340 -8.30 1.48 -16.33
N ILE A 341 -8.07 2.67 -15.77
CA ILE A 341 -7.13 2.86 -14.66
C ILE A 341 -7.57 2.06 -13.43
N ASP A 342 -8.84 2.15 -13.05
CA ASP A 342 -9.40 1.41 -11.92
C ASP A 342 -9.24 -0.11 -12.08
N GLU A 343 -9.53 -0.64 -13.27
CA GLU A 343 -9.32 -2.05 -13.62
C GLU A 343 -7.84 -2.47 -13.49
N GLN A 344 -6.91 -1.61 -13.93
CA GLN A 344 -5.48 -1.88 -13.83
C GLN A 344 -4.94 -1.82 -12.42
N ILE A 345 -5.39 -0.87 -11.60
CA ILE A 345 -5.02 -0.75 -10.19
C ILE A 345 -5.43 -2.01 -9.45
N ASN A 346 -6.70 -2.41 -9.59
CA ASN A 346 -7.21 -3.63 -8.96
C ASN A 346 -6.42 -4.88 -9.40
N TRP A 347 -6.12 -4.99 -10.70
CA TRP A 347 -5.30 -6.10 -11.20
C TRP A 347 -3.88 -6.10 -10.63
N ARG A 348 -3.23 -4.94 -10.60
CA ARG A 348 -1.86 -4.72 -10.13
C ARG A 348 -1.75 -5.01 -8.64
N ASP A 349 -2.61 -4.44 -7.82
CA ASP A 349 -2.59 -4.61 -6.36
C ASP A 349 -2.80 -6.09 -6.00
N ARG A 350 -3.67 -6.79 -6.73
CA ARG A 350 -3.79 -8.26 -6.60
C ARG A 350 -2.50 -8.99 -6.95
N GLN A 351 -1.74 -8.57 -7.97
CA GLN A 351 -0.42 -9.17 -8.24
C GLN A 351 0.58 -8.92 -7.10
N LEU A 352 0.59 -7.71 -6.52
CA LEU A 352 1.45 -7.37 -5.38
C LEU A 352 1.09 -8.20 -4.13
N VAL A 353 -0.19 -8.45 -3.89
CA VAL A 353 -0.64 -9.39 -2.85
C VAL A 353 -0.21 -10.82 -3.15
N ILE A 354 -0.38 -11.30 -4.39
CA ILE A 354 -0.04 -12.68 -4.80
C ILE A 354 1.45 -12.98 -4.63
N GLN A 355 2.33 -12.01 -4.90
CA GLN A 355 3.78 -12.19 -4.75
C GLN A 355 4.28 -12.00 -3.32
N SER A 356 3.40 -11.64 -2.38
CA SER A 356 3.74 -11.41 -0.98
C SER A 356 3.48 -12.66 -0.13
N GLU A 357 4.37 -12.92 0.82
CA GLU A 357 4.24 -14.01 1.80
C GLU A 357 3.43 -13.59 3.03
N SER A 358 3.28 -12.28 3.22
CA SER A 358 2.64 -11.68 4.38
C SER A 358 1.93 -10.38 4.01
N LEU A 359 0.91 -10.04 4.80
CA LEU A 359 0.08 -8.87 4.61
C LEU A 359 0.13 -7.98 5.85
N ALA A 360 0.63 -6.76 5.71
CA ALA A 360 0.52 -5.72 6.74
C ALA A 360 -0.67 -4.82 6.38
N VAL A 361 -1.57 -4.57 7.34
CA VAL A 361 -2.77 -3.75 7.12
C VAL A 361 -2.76 -2.58 8.11
N ILE A 362 -2.88 -1.36 7.61
CA ILE A 362 -2.94 -0.15 8.42
C ILE A 362 -4.32 0.49 8.26
N THR A 363 -4.95 0.84 9.38
CA THR A 363 -6.21 1.60 9.42
C THR A 363 -7.24 1.04 8.44
N PRO A 364 -7.62 -0.25 8.50
CA PRO A 364 -8.46 -0.86 7.47
C PRO A 364 -9.84 -0.22 7.36
N PHE A 365 -10.27 0.53 8.37
CA PHE A 365 -11.61 1.10 8.47
C PHE A 365 -11.65 2.52 7.93
N SER A 366 -12.69 2.82 7.17
CA SER A 366 -13.00 4.15 6.72
C SER A 366 -13.46 5.00 7.90
N LYS A 367 -12.93 6.22 8.04
CA LYS A 367 -13.30 7.08 9.17
C LYS A 367 -14.76 7.53 9.07
N LEU A 368 -15.30 7.64 7.85
CA LEU A 368 -16.66 8.12 7.59
C LEU A 368 -17.70 7.16 8.16
N ASP A 369 -17.71 5.93 7.67
CA ASP A 369 -18.75 4.94 7.98
C ASP A 369 -18.27 3.84 8.95
N GLY A 370 -16.96 3.75 9.22
CA GLY A 370 -16.40 2.72 10.10
C GLY A 370 -16.37 1.34 9.44
N THR A 371 -16.69 1.26 8.14
CA THR A 371 -16.63 0.01 7.38
C THR A 371 -15.22 -0.20 6.87
N VAL A 372 -14.83 -1.45 6.62
CA VAL A 372 -13.52 -1.73 6.00
C VAL A 372 -13.49 -1.13 4.60
N SER A 373 -12.43 -0.39 4.27
CA SER A 373 -12.22 0.13 2.92
C SER A 373 -12.31 -1.00 1.89
N GLY A 374 -13.11 -0.82 0.84
CA GLY A 374 -13.36 -1.86 -0.16
C GLY A 374 -12.09 -2.48 -0.73
N GLY A 375 -11.13 -1.66 -1.14
CA GLY A 375 -9.83 -2.12 -1.65
C GLY A 375 -9.04 -2.94 -0.60
N VAL A 376 -8.93 -2.43 0.62
CA VAL A 376 -8.27 -3.14 1.73
C VAL A 376 -8.94 -4.49 2.00
N ARG A 377 -10.28 -4.53 1.99
CA ARG A 377 -11.03 -5.77 2.17
C ARG A 377 -10.71 -6.79 1.08
N GLU A 378 -10.72 -6.38 -0.19
CA GLU A 378 -10.40 -7.27 -1.31
C GLU A 378 -8.98 -7.86 -1.21
N GLU A 379 -8.01 -7.06 -0.78
CA GLU A 379 -6.62 -7.48 -0.58
C GLU A 379 -6.49 -8.50 0.56
N VAL A 380 -7.15 -8.24 1.69
CA VAL A 380 -7.20 -9.16 2.83
C VAL A 380 -7.89 -10.47 2.45
N ASP A 381 -9.02 -10.40 1.74
CA ASP A 381 -9.77 -11.56 1.24
C ASP A 381 -8.92 -12.40 0.27
N LEU A 382 -8.20 -11.76 -0.65
CA LEU A 382 -7.32 -12.44 -1.58
C LEU A 382 -6.17 -13.14 -0.86
N HIS A 383 -5.47 -12.44 0.04
CA HIS A 383 -4.37 -13.02 0.81
C HIS A 383 -4.86 -14.21 1.65
N ALA A 384 -6.02 -14.08 2.31
CA ALA A 384 -6.61 -15.17 3.07
C ALA A 384 -6.88 -16.41 2.19
N LYS A 385 -7.43 -16.23 0.99
CA LYS A 385 -7.64 -17.33 0.03
C LYS A 385 -6.31 -17.99 -0.38
N LEU A 386 -5.27 -17.20 -0.64
CA LEU A 386 -3.94 -17.71 -1.01
C LEU A 386 -3.30 -18.53 0.12
N CYS A 387 -3.54 -18.16 1.38
CA CYS A 387 -3.11 -18.93 2.55
C CYS A 387 -3.99 -20.16 2.85
N GLY A 388 -5.05 -20.41 2.05
CA GLY A 388 -5.94 -21.56 2.21
C GLY A 388 -7.04 -21.38 3.27
N TYR A 389 -7.33 -20.14 3.69
CA TYR A 389 -8.49 -19.88 4.55
C TYR A 389 -9.79 -19.97 3.75
N LYS A 390 -10.76 -20.73 4.28
CA LYS A 390 -12.10 -20.87 3.68
C LYS A 390 -13.00 -19.66 3.96
N GLU A 391 -12.82 -19.05 5.12
CA GLU A 391 -13.51 -17.84 5.56
C GLU A 391 -12.46 -16.92 6.18
N LEU A 392 -12.67 -15.60 6.09
CA LEU A 392 -11.89 -14.68 6.88
C LEU A 392 -12.06 -15.07 8.35
N PRO A 393 -10.98 -15.30 9.10
CA PRO A 393 -11.08 -15.26 10.54
C PRO A 393 -11.76 -13.94 10.86
N SER A 394 -12.86 -13.96 11.63
CA SER A 394 -13.40 -12.76 12.25
C SER A 394 -12.21 -11.96 12.77
N VAL A 395 -12.12 -10.67 12.40
CA VAL A 395 -10.94 -9.77 12.48
C VAL A 395 -10.30 -9.66 13.89
N VAL A 396 -10.76 -10.44 14.85
CA VAL A 396 -10.25 -10.58 16.21
C VAL A 396 -9.48 -11.90 16.36
N ALA A 397 -8.17 -11.77 16.58
CA ALA A 397 -7.26 -12.78 17.13
C ALA A 397 -7.07 -14.09 16.33
N VAL A 398 -6.14 -14.08 15.38
CA VAL A 398 -5.61 -15.34 14.83
C VAL A 398 -4.41 -15.81 15.66
N GLN A 399 -4.67 -16.74 16.59
CA GLN A 399 -3.66 -17.71 17.01
C GLN A 399 -3.64 -18.87 16.00
N GLY A 400 -2.88 -18.71 14.91
CA GLY A 400 -2.60 -19.81 13.97
C GLY A 400 -2.59 -19.43 12.49
N ARG A 401 -1.41 -19.57 11.85
CA ARG A 401 -1.13 -19.49 10.41
C ARG A 401 -1.41 -18.17 9.65
N PHE A 402 -2.13 -17.18 10.19
CA PHE A 402 -2.32 -15.92 9.46
C PHE A 402 -1.04 -15.09 9.59
N SER A 403 -0.23 -15.06 8.54
CA SER A 403 0.97 -14.22 8.43
C SER A 403 0.60 -12.76 8.11
N GLY A 404 -0.35 -12.20 8.85
CA GLY A 404 -0.78 -10.82 8.65
C GLY A 404 -0.85 -10.05 9.95
N VAL A 405 -0.56 -8.75 9.85
CA VAL A 405 -0.47 -7.85 10.99
C VAL A 405 -1.41 -6.70 10.72
N ILE A 406 -2.44 -6.59 11.55
CA ILE A 406 -3.40 -5.49 11.47
C ILE A 406 -2.99 -4.47 12.53
N TYR A 407 -2.58 -3.29 12.08
CA TYR A 407 -2.23 -2.17 12.92
C TYR A 407 -3.39 -1.17 12.99
N HIS A 408 -3.81 -0.88 14.22
CA HIS A 408 -4.82 0.11 14.53
C HIS A 408 -4.21 1.22 15.39
N PRO A 409 -4.22 2.49 14.94
CA PRO A 409 -3.98 3.61 15.83
C PRO A 409 -4.99 3.63 16.99
N LYS A 410 -4.60 4.16 18.15
CA LYS A 410 -5.48 4.26 19.33
C LYS A 410 -6.81 4.98 19.03
N ASP A 411 -6.77 5.98 18.16
CA ASP A 411 -7.97 6.73 17.78
C ASP A 411 -8.96 5.88 16.97
N ASP A 412 -8.48 4.94 16.15
CA ASP A 412 -9.32 3.99 15.41
C ASP A 412 -9.97 2.95 16.34
N GLU A 413 -9.25 2.52 17.39
CA GLU A 413 -9.82 1.67 18.44
C GLU A 413 -10.93 2.39 19.19
N ARG A 414 -10.69 3.65 19.59
CA ARG A 414 -11.70 4.49 20.24
C ARG A 414 -12.94 4.66 19.36
N ASN A 415 -12.77 5.06 18.10
CA ASN A 415 -13.88 5.27 17.16
C ASN A 415 -14.69 3.99 16.91
N ARG A 416 -14.04 2.82 16.85
CA ARG A 416 -14.74 1.53 16.75
C ARG A 416 -15.53 1.21 18.01
N GLY A 417 -14.95 1.40 19.18
CA GLY A 417 -15.66 1.21 20.45
C GLY A 417 -16.93 2.04 20.49
N LEU A 418 -16.84 3.31 20.08
CA LEU A 418 -17.96 4.24 20.04
C LEU A 418 -19.04 3.83 19.03
N LYS A 419 -18.67 3.42 17.82
CA LYS A 419 -19.64 2.94 16.82
C LYS A 419 -20.30 1.63 17.22
N ALA A 420 -19.56 0.72 17.85
CA ALA A 420 -20.11 -0.53 18.39
C ALA A 420 -21.14 -0.22 19.50
N ILE A 421 -20.83 0.73 20.39
CA ILE A 421 -21.76 1.21 21.41
C ILE A 421 -23.00 1.83 20.74
N ALA A 422 -22.83 2.72 19.75
CA ALA A 422 -23.93 3.35 19.04
C ALA A 422 -24.85 2.32 18.34
N ALA A 423 -24.27 1.31 17.68
CA ALA A 423 -25.05 0.25 17.02
C ALA A 423 -25.86 -0.58 18.02
N VAL A 424 -25.28 -0.91 19.19
CA VAL A 424 -25.99 -1.62 20.26
C VAL A 424 -27.10 -0.74 20.86
N LEU A 425 -26.88 0.56 21.00
CA LEU A 425 -27.91 1.50 21.47
C LEU A 425 -29.07 1.57 20.47
N ILE A 426 -28.79 1.72 19.17
CA ILE A 426 -29.81 1.74 18.12
C ILE A 426 -30.63 0.44 18.09
N ASP A 427 -29.98 -0.73 18.06
CA ASP A 427 -30.68 -2.04 18.06
C ASP A 427 -31.54 -2.24 19.33
N ASN A 428 -31.11 -1.73 20.48
CA ASN A 428 -31.92 -1.76 21.69
C ASN A 428 -33.11 -0.81 21.63
N LEU A 429 -32.93 0.39 21.08
CA LEU A 429 -34.00 1.38 20.92
C LEU A 429 -35.08 0.91 19.93
N GLU A 430 -34.68 0.27 18.83
CA GLU A 430 -35.60 -0.31 17.84
C GLU A 430 -36.44 -1.47 18.41
N ARG A 431 -35.96 -2.14 19.46
CA ARG A 431 -36.69 -3.24 20.13
C ARG A 431 -37.69 -2.76 21.18
N ILE A 432 -37.67 -1.48 21.55
CA ILE A 432 -38.68 -0.93 22.46
C ILE A 432 -39.99 -0.82 21.67
N PRO A 433 -41.06 -1.56 22.05
CA PRO A 433 -42.32 -1.47 21.34
C PRO A 433 -42.82 -0.01 21.42
N PRO A 434 -43.33 0.58 20.32
CA PRO A 434 -43.83 1.94 20.34
C PRO A 434 -44.99 2.01 21.34
N ALA A 435 -44.71 2.58 22.51
CA ALA A 435 -45.70 2.80 23.56
C ALA A 435 -46.60 3.97 23.15
N GLY A 436 -47.52 3.73 22.21
CA GLY A 436 -48.67 4.58 21.91
C GLY A 436 -48.40 6.05 21.53
N SER A 437 -47.15 6.47 21.32
CA SER A 437 -46.79 7.85 21.03
C SER A 437 -45.70 7.86 19.95
N THR A 438 -46.14 8.08 18.71
CA THR A 438 -45.31 8.18 17.50
C THR A 438 -44.37 9.39 17.48
N LEU A 439 -44.39 10.24 18.51
CA LEU A 439 -43.58 11.45 18.62
C LEU A 439 -42.23 11.27 19.35
N VAL A 440 -41.98 10.11 19.97
CA VAL A 440 -40.80 9.92 20.83
C VAL A 440 -39.63 9.25 20.08
N LEU A 441 -39.87 8.55 18.97
CA LEU A 441 -38.83 7.78 18.29
C LEU A 441 -37.80 8.68 17.59
N ASP A 442 -38.23 9.77 16.95
CA ASP A 442 -37.33 10.71 16.26
C ASP A 442 -36.48 11.50 17.26
N ASP A 443 -37.05 11.91 18.41
CA ASP A 443 -36.32 12.56 19.49
C ASP A 443 -35.31 11.61 20.16
N VAL A 444 -35.65 10.33 20.29
CA VAL A 444 -34.78 9.30 20.86
C VAL A 444 -33.65 8.91 19.90
N LEU A 445 -33.92 8.84 18.60
CA LEU A 445 -32.89 8.61 17.57
C LEU A 445 -31.94 9.81 17.45
N SER A 446 -32.47 11.04 17.43
CA SER A 446 -31.69 12.29 17.50
C SER A 446 -30.84 12.36 18.78
N THR A 447 -31.41 11.94 19.92
CA THR A 447 -30.67 11.86 21.19
C THR A 447 -29.60 10.78 21.16
N ALA A 448 -29.83 9.64 20.50
CA ALA A 448 -28.84 8.57 20.34
C ALA A 448 -27.68 8.96 19.42
N GLU A 449 -27.95 9.70 18.34
CA GLU A 449 -26.93 10.29 17.46
C GLU A 449 -26.12 11.34 18.21
N MET A 450 -26.78 12.24 18.94
CA MET A 450 -26.14 13.22 19.81
C MET A 450 -25.36 12.55 20.96
N LEU A 451 -25.84 11.43 21.51
CA LEU A 451 -25.11 10.63 22.50
C LEU A 451 -23.89 9.99 21.87
N ALA A 452 -23.97 9.44 20.66
CA ALA A 452 -22.85 8.86 19.95
C ALA A 452 -21.75 9.91 19.68
N GLU A 453 -22.13 11.13 19.31
CA GLU A 453 -21.22 12.28 19.21
C GLU A 453 -20.64 12.68 20.57
N THR A 454 -21.45 12.78 21.61
CA THR A 454 -21.01 13.16 22.97
C THR A 454 -20.06 12.11 23.56
N LEU A 455 -20.38 10.82 23.38
CA LEU A 455 -19.53 9.69 23.76
C LEU A 455 -18.21 9.71 22.97
N ALA A 456 -18.23 10.19 21.72
CA ALA A 456 -17.02 10.32 20.92
C ALA A 456 -16.00 11.32 21.48
N PHE A 457 -16.46 12.29 22.28
CA PHE A 457 -15.63 13.27 22.96
C PHE A 457 -15.41 12.97 24.45
N ALA A 458 -16.26 12.15 25.08
CA ALA A 458 -16.19 11.80 26.50
C ALA A 458 -14.90 11.06 26.88
N THR A 459 -14.33 11.42 28.05
CA THR A 459 -13.26 10.65 28.68
C THR A 459 -13.83 9.41 29.39
N VAL A 460 -12.99 8.42 29.69
CA VAL A 460 -13.39 7.20 30.45
C VAL A 460 -14.08 7.56 31.79
N THR A 461 -13.71 8.69 32.38
CA THR A 461 -14.31 9.21 33.62
C THR A 461 -15.73 9.74 33.40
N ASP A 462 -16.00 10.35 32.25
CA ASP A 462 -17.33 10.90 31.91
C ASP A 462 -18.33 9.79 31.60
N LEU A 463 -17.86 8.75 30.89
CA LEU A 463 -18.62 7.52 30.64
C LEU A 463 -19.07 6.84 31.93
N LYS A 464 -18.18 6.81 32.94
CA LYS A 464 -18.46 6.19 34.24
C LYS A 464 -19.49 7.00 35.04
N ARG A 465 -19.34 8.33 35.08
CA ARG A 465 -20.33 9.22 35.70
C ARG A 465 -21.71 9.11 35.04
N TYR A 466 -21.74 9.04 33.71
CA TYR A 466 -23.00 8.92 32.96
C TYR A 466 -23.70 7.57 33.21
N ALA A 467 -22.94 6.47 33.30
CA ALA A 467 -23.48 5.16 33.65
C ALA A 467 -24.04 5.13 35.07
N ASP A 468 -23.33 5.74 36.03
CA ASP A 468 -23.76 5.84 37.43
C ASP A 468 -25.00 6.75 37.60
N SER A 469 -25.22 7.73 36.72
CA SER A 469 -26.34 8.68 36.82
C SER A 469 -27.63 8.27 36.12
N ASN A 470 -27.60 7.32 35.18
CA ASN A 470 -28.74 7.00 34.30
C ASN A 470 -29.30 5.58 34.45
N ASP A 471 -28.94 4.87 35.52
CA ASP A 471 -29.48 3.55 35.88
C ASP A 471 -29.46 2.55 34.69
N LEU A 472 -28.35 2.54 33.95
CA LEU A 472 -28.18 1.70 32.77
C LEU A 472 -28.32 0.22 33.14
N THR A 473 -28.96 -0.56 32.27
CA THR A 473 -29.16 -1.99 32.54
C THR A 473 -27.83 -2.72 32.69
N SER A 474 -27.82 -3.78 33.51
CA SER A 474 -26.67 -4.68 33.70
C SER A 474 -26.06 -5.16 32.38
N GLN A 475 -26.86 -5.31 31.31
CA GLN A 475 -26.39 -5.75 30.00
C GLN A 475 -25.58 -4.66 29.28
N THR A 476 -26.00 -3.40 29.38
CA THR A 476 -25.28 -2.23 28.82
C THR A 476 -23.95 -2.00 29.52
N VAL A 477 -23.93 -2.13 30.86
CA VAL A 477 -22.69 -2.03 31.66
C VAL A 477 -21.74 -3.19 31.33
N THR A 478 -22.24 -4.43 31.23
CA THR A 478 -21.40 -5.59 30.87
C THR A 478 -20.82 -5.44 29.45
N ALA A 479 -21.62 -4.94 28.50
CA ALA A 479 -21.13 -4.65 27.15
C ALA A 479 -20.03 -3.58 27.14
N LEU A 480 -20.17 -2.52 27.95
CA LEU A 480 -19.14 -1.49 28.12
C LEU A 480 -17.87 -2.04 28.80
N GLU A 481 -18.01 -2.93 29.79
CA GLU A 481 -16.87 -3.59 30.46
C GLU A 481 -16.10 -4.53 29.52
N ASP A 482 -16.81 -5.34 28.74
CA ASP A 482 -16.23 -6.28 27.78
C ASP A 482 -15.53 -5.57 26.62
N ILE A 483 -16.08 -4.43 26.17
CA ILE A 483 -15.54 -3.65 25.04
C ILE A 483 -14.35 -2.78 25.48
N CYS A 484 -14.40 -2.19 26.69
CA CYS A 484 -13.33 -1.32 27.18
C CYS A 484 -12.22 -2.06 27.95
N GLY A 485 -12.39 -3.35 28.25
CA GLY A 485 -11.42 -4.15 29.01
C GLY A 485 -11.28 -3.75 30.48
N ILE A 486 -12.26 -3.04 31.05
CA ILE A 486 -12.25 -2.51 32.41
C ILE A 486 -13.46 -3.07 33.16
N ARG A 487 -13.25 -3.76 34.29
CA ARG A 487 -14.33 -4.17 35.19
C ARG A 487 -14.75 -3.01 36.09
N VAL A 488 -16.01 -2.61 36.02
CA VAL A 488 -16.62 -1.66 36.94
C VAL A 488 -17.12 -2.44 38.17
N ARG A 489 -16.69 -2.03 39.36
CA ARG A 489 -17.26 -2.58 40.60
C ARG A 489 -18.56 -1.86 40.91
N VAL A 490 -19.68 -2.54 40.73
CA VAL A 490 -20.97 -2.09 41.27
C VAL A 490 -20.94 -2.19 42.80
N PRO A 491 -21.36 -1.16 43.55
CA PRO A 491 -21.52 -1.25 45.00
C PRO A 491 -22.52 -2.36 45.36
N ASN A 492 -22.16 -3.17 46.36
CA ASN A 492 -23.01 -4.26 46.86
C ASN A 492 -24.29 -3.70 47.51
N SER A 493 -25.37 -3.54 46.74
CA SER A 493 -26.69 -3.29 47.30
C SER A 493 -27.86 -3.83 46.47
N MET A 494 -27.68 -4.97 45.77
CA MET A 494 -28.81 -5.77 45.30
C MET A 494 -28.65 -7.25 45.68
N PRO A 495 -29.74 -7.95 46.08
CA PRO A 495 -29.69 -9.35 46.42
C PRO A 495 -29.48 -10.19 45.15
N ARG A 496 -28.50 -11.10 45.20
CA ARG A 496 -28.25 -12.07 44.14
C ARG A 496 -29.39 -13.10 44.08
N PRO A 497 -29.97 -13.40 42.91
CA PRO A 497 -30.69 -14.65 42.72
C PRO A 497 -29.69 -15.82 42.62
N ASP A 498 -30.11 -16.98 43.11
CA ASP A 498 -29.28 -18.16 43.36
C ASP A 498 -28.41 -18.60 42.17
N ALA A 499 -27.11 -18.70 42.45
CA ALA A 499 -26.14 -19.32 41.57
C ALA A 499 -26.18 -20.85 41.75
N GLN A 500 -26.72 -21.56 40.76
CA GLN A 500 -26.32 -22.94 40.50
C GLN A 500 -25.96 -23.13 39.02
N ASN A 501 -24.78 -23.71 38.83
CA ASN A 501 -24.19 -24.21 37.60
C ASN A 501 -23.60 -23.16 36.65
N LEU A 502 -22.27 -23.03 36.68
CA LEU A 502 -21.42 -23.40 35.55
C LEU A 502 -19.96 -23.45 36.00
N SER A 503 -19.40 -24.66 35.95
CA SER A 503 -17.99 -24.97 36.24
C SER A 503 -17.08 -24.58 35.08
N TYR A 504 -15.94 -23.98 35.44
CA TYR A 504 -14.73 -23.78 34.61
C TYR A 504 -14.24 -25.08 33.92
N PRO A 505 -13.37 -24.96 32.89
CA PRO A 505 -11.96 -25.23 33.20
C PRO A 505 -10.95 -24.27 32.57
N LYS A 506 -10.04 -23.80 33.44
CA LYS A 506 -8.68 -23.32 33.11
C LYS A 506 -7.97 -24.38 32.26
N TRP A 507 -7.31 -23.98 31.17
CA TRP A 507 -6.10 -24.65 30.70
C TRP A 507 -5.09 -23.67 30.11
N LEU A 508 -3.93 -23.61 30.76
CA LEU A 508 -2.66 -23.08 30.30
C LEU A 508 -1.87 -24.28 29.77
N GLY A 509 -1.38 -24.21 28.54
CA GLY A 509 -0.56 -25.26 27.93
C GLY A 509 0.38 -24.65 26.90
N ILE A 510 1.59 -24.31 27.35
CA ILE A 510 2.67 -23.74 26.53
C ILE A 510 3.58 -24.88 26.05
N GLN A 511 3.68 -25.07 24.73
CA GLN A 511 4.83 -25.62 23.99
C GLN A 511 4.82 -24.93 22.60
N GLN A 512 5.61 -23.88 22.27
CA GLN A 512 7.04 -23.82 21.87
C GLN A 512 7.35 -24.74 20.65
N VAL A 513 8.01 -24.35 19.54
CA VAL A 513 9.02 -23.31 19.22
C VAL A 513 9.04 -23.09 17.69
N ASN A 514 8.88 -21.85 17.20
CA ASN A 514 9.61 -21.25 16.04
C ASN A 514 8.99 -19.93 15.54
N GLU A 515 7.73 -19.63 15.86
CA GLU A 515 7.05 -18.41 15.37
C GLU A 515 7.33 -17.15 16.21
N ARG A 516 7.84 -17.30 17.44
CA ARG A 516 8.06 -16.18 18.39
C ARG A 516 9.04 -15.12 17.90
N LYS A 517 10.02 -15.43 17.05
CA LYS A 517 10.99 -14.42 16.58
C LYS A 517 10.35 -13.39 15.66
N PHE A 518 9.43 -13.82 14.78
CA PHE A 518 8.73 -12.94 13.85
C PHE A 518 7.79 -11.99 14.59
N SER A 519 6.89 -12.52 15.42
CA SER A 519 5.95 -11.70 16.19
C SER A 519 6.65 -10.79 17.20
N ARG A 520 7.75 -11.23 17.83
CA ARG A 520 8.44 -10.43 18.85
C ARG A 520 9.23 -9.27 18.24
N LYS A 521 10.01 -9.49 17.17
CA LYS A 521 10.71 -8.40 16.47
C LYS A 521 9.74 -7.36 15.91
N LEU A 522 8.63 -7.84 15.35
CA LEU A 522 7.61 -6.97 14.78
C LEU A 522 6.91 -6.15 15.87
N VAL A 523 6.48 -6.78 16.96
CA VAL A 523 5.89 -6.07 18.13
C VAL A 523 6.91 -5.11 18.78
N GLN A 524 8.19 -5.46 18.86
CA GLN A 524 9.23 -4.57 19.37
C GLN A 524 9.42 -3.35 18.46
N ALA A 525 9.45 -3.55 17.14
CA ALA A 525 9.47 -2.45 16.17
C ALA A 525 8.21 -1.58 16.24
N PHE A 526 7.02 -2.19 16.43
CA PHE A 526 5.75 -1.47 16.56
C PHE A 526 5.61 -0.65 17.84
N LEU A 527 6.24 -1.08 18.94
CA LEU A 527 6.10 -0.42 20.24
C LEU A 527 7.23 0.56 20.58
N GLY A 528 8.30 0.64 19.77
CA GLY A 528 9.40 1.58 19.99
C GLY A 528 10.23 1.32 21.26
N TYR A 529 10.12 0.12 21.86
CA TYR A 529 10.93 -0.24 23.02
C TYR A 529 12.31 -0.71 22.55
N GLY A 530 13.32 0.14 22.74
CA GLY A 530 14.73 -0.28 22.72
C GLY A 530 15.01 -1.31 23.82
N ASP A 531 16.20 -1.93 23.75
CA ASP A 531 16.69 -3.04 24.60
C ASP A 531 16.79 -2.76 26.13
N GLU A 532 16.09 -1.77 26.67
CA GLU A 532 16.16 -1.39 28.10
C GLU A 532 15.22 -2.18 29.03
N PHE A 533 14.35 -3.05 28.51
CA PHE A 533 13.47 -3.86 29.36
C PHE A 533 14.12 -5.17 29.83
N ASN A 534 15.31 -5.08 30.42
CA ASN A 534 15.97 -6.20 31.09
C ASN A 534 16.75 -5.84 32.36
N LEU A 535 16.46 -4.70 33.02
CA LEU A 535 17.18 -4.29 34.23
C LEU A 535 16.31 -3.86 35.42
N GLN A 536 15.08 -4.38 35.52
CA GLN A 536 14.19 -4.10 36.65
C GLN A 536 13.77 -5.37 37.44
N TYR A 537 14.55 -6.45 37.36
CA TYR A 537 14.31 -7.67 38.13
C TYR A 537 15.52 -8.13 38.98
N GLU A 538 16.62 -7.38 39.02
CA GLU A 538 17.81 -7.70 39.83
C GLU A 538 18.28 -6.58 40.80
N LEU A 539 17.47 -5.53 41.03
CA LEU A 539 17.84 -4.43 41.93
C LEU A 539 17.12 -4.41 43.29
N GLU A 540 16.32 -5.43 43.63
CA GLU A 540 15.62 -5.51 44.93
C GLU A 540 16.37 -6.28 46.04
N ARG A 541 17.66 -6.54 45.88
CA ARG A 541 18.47 -7.11 46.98
C ARG A 541 19.84 -6.45 47.10
N ARG A 542 19.89 -5.32 47.84
CA ARG A 542 20.94 -4.95 48.82
C ARG A 542 20.66 -3.54 49.40
N THR A 543 20.01 -3.49 50.57
CA THR A 543 20.29 -2.71 51.81
C THR A 543 20.78 -1.23 51.79
N PRO A 544 20.64 -0.48 52.90
CA PRO A 544 19.70 0.64 53.06
C PRO A 544 20.39 2.01 53.26
N TRP A 545 19.67 3.11 53.06
CA TRP A 545 19.94 4.45 53.62
C TRP A 545 18.63 5.26 53.47
N ALA A 546 17.83 5.41 54.54
CA ALA A 546 17.84 6.57 55.45
C ALA A 546 17.62 7.88 54.67
N GLU A 547 16.38 8.37 54.66
CA GLU A 547 15.93 9.47 55.55
C GLU A 547 16.52 10.82 55.13
N GLU A 548 15.67 11.68 54.56
CA GLU A 548 15.61 13.14 54.76
C GLU A 548 14.89 13.82 53.58
N ASN A 549 14.02 14.79 53.90
CA ASN A 549 13.19 15.63 53.04
C ASN A 549 11.72 15.19 52.85
N GLU A 550 11.03 14.94 53.96
CA GLU A 550 9.68 15.47 54.14
C GLU A 550 9.81 16.94 54.56
N GLU A 551 9.43 17.89 53.71
CA GLU A 551 8.85 19.16 54.14
C GLU A 551 8.26 19.92 52.92
N HIS A 552 7.06 20.46 53.14
CA HIS A 552 6.21 21.24 52.22
C HIS A 552 5.26 20.44 51.32
N PHE A 553 4.07 20.12 51.85
CA PHE A 553 2.82 20.72 51.36
C PHE A 553 1.77 20.69 52.48
N GLN A 554 1.29 21.88 52.85
CA GLN A 554 0.22 22.09 53.82
C GLN A 554 -1.10 21.48 53.28
N VAL A 555 -1.71 20.67 54.13
CA VAL A 555 -3.07 20.17 53.98
C VAL A 555 -4.04 21.34 54.17
N ILE A 556 -4.80 21.68 53.14
CA ILE A 556 -6.08 22.40 53.34
C ILE A 556 -7.11 21.32 53.67
N GLN A 557 -7.40 21.18 54.95
CA GLN A 557 -8.54 20.40 55.45
C GLN A 557 -9.77 21.31 55.38
N ASP A 558 -10.60 21.11 54.37
CA ASP A 558 -12.05 20.91 54.51
C ASP A 558 -12.69 20.75 53.12
N PRO A 559 -13.56 19.75 52.91
CA PRO A 559 -14.29 19.62 51.65
C PRO A 559 -15.29 20.78 51.53
N MET A 560 -15.13 21.61 50.49
CA MET A 560 -16.17 22.56 50.08
C MET A 560 -17.48 21.79 49.88
N GLN A 561 -18.56 22.32 50.45
CA GLN A 561 -19.88 21.75 50.25
C GLN A 561 -20.24 21.83 48.76
N PRO A 562 -20.98 20.84 48.21
CA PRO A 562 -21.32 20.78 46.78
C PRO A 562 -21.90 22.09 46.21
N ASP A 563 -22.62 22.83 47.04
CA ASP A 563 -23.26 24.10 46.66
C ASP A 563 -22.26 25.26 46.51
N GLU A 564 -21.17 25.26 47.28
CA GLU A 564 -20.11 26.26 47.16
C GLU A 564 -19.25 25.99 45.92
N LEU A 565 -19.02 24.72 45.59
CA LEU A 565 -18.33 24.31 44.36
C LEU A 565 -19.15 24.62 43.11
N ALA A 566 -20.47 24.41 43.17
CA ALA A 566 -21.38 24.77 42.10
C ALA A 566 -21.38 26.29 41.84
N ASN A 567 -21.45 27.11 42.89
CA ASN A 567 -21.42 28.57 42.77
C ASN A 567 -20.07 29.08 42.24
N ALA A 568 -18.94 28.52 42.69
CA ALA A 568 -17.61 28.89 42.19
C ALA A 568 -17.43 28.53 40.70
N LEU A 569 -17.97 27.40 40.26
CA LEU A 569 -17.97 27.00 38.84
C LEU A 569 -18.88 27.89 37.99
N THR A 570 -20.06 28.26 38.51
CA THR A 570 -20.99 29.17 37.82
C THR A 570 -20.39 30.57 37.66
N GLU A 571 -19.76 31.13 38.68
CA GLU A 571 -19.10 32.45 38.56
C GLU A 571 -17.91 32.43 37.60
N THR A 572 -17.15 31.33 37.57
CA THR A 572 -16.02 31.15 36.63
C THR A 572 -16.51 31.05 35.18
N LEU A 573 -17.60 30.33 34.94
CA LEU A 573 -18.19 30.17 33.62
C LEU A 573 -18.87 31.47 33.12
N ILE A 574 -19.48 32.25 34.01
CA ILE A 574 -20.02 33.58 33.69
C ILE A 574 -18.89 34.56 33.36
N GLY A 575 -17.75 34.48 34.05
CA GLY A 575 -16.56 35.29 33.74
C GLY A 575 -15.95 34.99 32.37
N ILE A 576 -15.96 33.71 31.95
CA ILE A 576 -15.45 33.28 30.64
C ILE A 576 -16.43 33.71 29.52
N ALA A 577 -17.74 33.56 29.73
CA ALA A 577 -18.77 33.93 28.76
C ALA A 577 -18.93 35.44 28.56
N GLY A 578 -18.49 36.27 29.51
CA GLY A 578 -18.49 37.74 29.40
C GLY A 578 -17.26 38.34 28.69
N SER A 579 -16.34 37.50 28.19
CA SER A 579 -15.09 37.94 27.53
C SER A 579 -14.97 37.58 26.04
N THR A 580 -16.06 37.07 25.46
CA THR A 580 -16.32 36.97 24.01
C THR A 580 -17.42 37.95 23.63
#